data_AF-F2CCH6-F1
#
_entry.id   AF-F2CCH6-F1
#
_cell.length_a   1.000
_cell.length_b   1.000
_cell.length_c   1.000
_cell.angle_alpha   90.00
_cell.angle_beta   90.00
_cell.angle_gamma   90.00
#
_symmetry.space_group_name_H-M   'P 1'
#
loop_
_entity.id
_entity.type
_entity.pdbx_description
1 polymer ?
#
loop_
_entity_poly.entity_id
_entity_poly.type
_entity_poly.pdbx_seq_one_letter_code
_entity_poly.pdbx_strand_id
1 'polypeptide(L)' 'MNDDKMTVIQEMFKKGETDELVPAVTVIPDGKIKGVIDILMEQKGYDGYPEAISDIIFKGISTIIDHE' A
#
# COMPACT_ATOMS: atom_id res chain seq x y z
N MET A 1 10.24 5.60 20.95
CA MET A 1 10.79 5.27 19.62
C MET A 1 9.61 4.93 18.73
N ASN A 2 9.47 5.57 17.57
CA ASN A 2 8.33 5.34 16.68
C ASN A 2 8.48 3.95 16.05
N ASP A 3 7.67 2.99 16.51
CA ASP A 3 7.61 1.61 15.98
C ASP A 3 6.79 1.50 14.69
N ASP A 4 6.36 2.64 14.14
CA ASP A 4 5.68 2.74 12.86
C ASP A 4 6.74 2.79 11.77
N LYS A 5 7.11 1.60 11.27
CA LYS A 5 8.10 1.46 10.20
C LYS A 5 7.42 0.94 8.94
N MET A 6 7.40 1.76 7.90
CA MET A 6 7.00 1.37 6.56
C MET A 6 8.08 1.82 5.62
N THR A 7 8.68 0.88 4.90
CA THR A 7 9.65 1.19 3.86
C THR A 7 8.93 1.22 2.52
N VAL A 8 9.16 2.27 1.76
CA VAL A 8 8.58 2.46 0.43
C VAL A 8 9.72 2.63 -0.56
N ILE A 9 9.79 1.75 -1.54
CA ILE A 9 10.82 1.73 -2.58
C ILE A 9 10.14 2.02 -3.90
N GLN A 10 10.65 3.00 -4.65
CA GLN A 10 10.18 3.29 -6.00
C GLN A 10 11.11 2.64 -7.02
N GLU A 11 10.53 1.92 -7.97
CA GLU A 11 11.21 1.29 -9.10
C GLU A 11 10.52 1.74 -10.40
N MET A 12 11.26 1.79 -11.51
CA MET A 12 10.68 2.14 -12.81
C MET A 12 10.54 0.86 -13.64
N PHE A 13 9.31 0.53 -14.02
CA PHE A 13 9.01 -0.65 -14.84
C PHE A 13 8.71 -0.24 -16.26
N LYS A 14 9.28 -0.98 -17.22
CA LYS A 14 8.97 -0.80 -18.64
C LYS A 14 7.67 -1.54 -18.96
N LYS A 15 6.62 -0.82 -19.34
CA LYS A 15 5.34 -1.40 -19.74
C LYS A 15 5.51 -2.06 -21.11
N GLY A 16 5.34 -3.39 -21.16
CA GLY A 16 5.74 -4.23 -22.30
C GLY A 16 5.10 -3.89 -23.65
N GLU A 17 4.01 -3.13 -23.68
CA GLU A 17 3.29 -2.76 -24.90
C GLU A 17 3.69 -1.41 -25.49
N THR A 18 4.28 -0.51 -24.70
CA THR A 18 4.40 0.92 -25.07
C THR A 18 5.80 1.49 -24.88
N ASP A 19 6.76 0.69 -24.42
CA ASP A 19 8.10 1.14 -24.01
C ASP A 19 8.09 2.24 -22.94
N GLU A 20 6.92 2.54 -22.36
CA GLU A 20 6.71 3.54 -21.34
C GLU A 20 7.27 3.08 -19.99
N LEU A 21 8.00 3.96 -19.31
CA LEU A 21 8.47 3.72 -17.94
C LEU A 21 7.40 4.17 -16.96
N VAL A 22 6.76 3.21 -16.30
CA VAL A 22 5.77 3.45 -15.25
C VAL A 22 6.41 3.28 -13.87
N PRO A 23 6.12 4.17 -12.90
CA PRO A 23 6.59 4.01 -11.54
C PRO A 23 5.84 2.84 -10.87
N ALA A 24 6.59 1.90 -10.32
CA ALA A 24 6.10 0.89 -9.40
C ALA A 24 6.58 1.22 -8.00
N VAL A 25 5.75 0.89 -7.00
CA VAL A 25 6.05 1.13 -5.61
C VAL A 25 6.01 -0.20 -4.87
N THR A 26 7.15 -0.58 -4.29
CA THR A 26 7.28 -1.72 -3.40
C THR A 26 7.14 -1.24 -1.97
N VAL A 27 6.15 -1.78 -1.25
CA VAL A 27 5.87 -1.44 0.14
C VAL A 27 6.26 -2.60 1.04
N ILE A 28 7.07 -2.32 2.04
CA ILE A 28 7.49 -3.28 3.06
C ILE A 28 6.98 -2.78 4.42
N PRO A 29 5.82 -3.28 4.88
CA PRO A 29 5.29 -2.94 6.19
C PRO A 29 6.03 -3.69 7.30
N ASP A 30 6.41 -2.99 8.37
CA ASP A 30 7.10 -3.56 9.52
C ASP A 30 6.58 -2.98 10.85
N GLY A 31 6.87 -3.66 11.96
CA GLY A 31 6.45 -3.23 13.29
C GLY A 31 4.93 -3.10 13.42
N LYS A 32 4.47 -2.00 14.01
CA LYS A 32 3.05 -1.84 14.37
C LYS A 32 2.12 -1.75 13.15
N ILE A 33 2.56 -1.11 12.07
CA ILE A 33 1.72 -0.93 10.89
C ILE A 33 1.42 -2.27 10.20
N LYS A 34 2.39 -3.19 10.20
CA LYS A 34 2.17 -4.56 9.74
C LYS A 34 1.06 -5.24 10.54
N GLY A 35 1.12 -5.17 11.88
CA GLY A 35 0.10 -5.75 12.75
C GLY A 35 -1.30 -5.17 12.53
N VAL A 36 -1.39 -3.87 12.25
CA VAL A 36 -2.67 -3.23 11.90
C VAL A 36 -3.20 -3.76 10.56
N ILE A 37 -2.34 -3.90 9.55
CA ILE A 37 -2.73 -4.48 8.25
C ILE A 37 -3.19 -5.93 8.43
N ASP A 38 -2.47 -6.73 9.23
CA ASP A 38 -2.84 -8.12 9.52
C ASP A 38 -4.24 -8.21 10.14
N ILE A 39 -4.54 -7.39 11.14
CA ILE A 39 -5.88 -7.34 11.77
C ILE A 39 -6.95 -6.95 10.75
N LEU A 40 -6.68 -5.97 9.88
CA LEU A 40 -7.62 -5.54 8.85
C LEU A 40 -7.88 -6.66 7.83
N MET A 41 -6.85 -7.42 7.44
CA MET A 41 -7.01 -8.59 6.57
C MET A 41 -7.93 -9.63 7.19
N GLU A 42 -7.74 -9.98 8.46
CA GLU A 42 -8.60 -10.94 9.16
C GLU A 42 -10.05 -10.44 9.28
N GLN A 43 -10.24 -9.16 9.60
CA GLN A 43 -11.57 -8.59 9.80
C GLN A 43 -12.37 -8.41 8.51
N LYS A 44 -11.69 -8.12 7.40
CA LYS A 44 -12.32 -7.83 6.11
C LYS A 44 -12.31 -9.01 5.15
N GLY A 45 -11.55 -10.07 5.47
CA GLY A 45 -11.43 -11.25 4.64
C GLY A 45 -10.63 -10.99 3.37
N TYR A 46 -9.58 -10.16 3.43
CA TYR A 46 -8.70 -9.92 2.29
C TYR A 46 -7.86 -11.17 1.98
N ASP A 47 -7.66 -11.46 0.69
CA ASP A 47 -6.87 -12.60 0.23
C ASP A 47 -5.36 -12.41 0.45
N GLY A 48 -4.93 -11.16 0.68
CA GLY A 48 -3.57 -10.85 1.11
C GLY A 48 -3.23 -9.37 1.12
N TYR A 49 -1.95 -9.09 1.38
CA TYR A 49 -1.42 -7.72 1.50
C TYR A 49 -1.70 -6.81 0.30
N PRO A 50 -1.60 -7.25 -0.97
CA PRO A 50 -1.88 -6.36 -2.10
C PRO A 50 -3.31 -5.82 -2.09
N GLU A 51 -4.29 -6.66 -1.78
CA GLU A 51 -5.70 -6.28 -1.71
C GLU A 51 -5.94 -5.33 -0.52
N ALA A 52 -5.44 -5.70 0.66
CA ALA A 52 -5.55 -4.87 1.86
C ALA A 52 -4.92 -3.49 1.67
N ILE A 53 -3.71 -3.43 1.11
CA ILE A 53 -2.99 -2.19 0.83
C ILE A 53 -3.74 -1.36 -0.22
N SER A 54 -4.27 -1.99 -1.27
CA SER A 54 -5.05 -1.29 -2.29
C SER A 54 -6.28 -0.60 -1.69
N ASP A 55 -7.07 -1.32 -0.89
CA ASP A 55 -8.25 -0.78 -0.22
C ASP A 55 -7.89 0.34 0.78
N ILE A 56 -6.82 0.16 1.57
CA ILE A 56 -6.32 1.19 2.48
C ILE A 56 -5.92 2.46 1.71
N ILE A 57 -5.19 2.33 0.60
CA ILE A 57 -4.77 3.47 -0.22
C ILE A 57 -6.00 4.18 -0.81
N PHE A 58 -6.96 3.45 -1.38
CA PHE A 58 -8.16 4.06 -1.95
C PHE A 58 -8.97 4.82 -0.91
N LYS A 59 -9.22 4.21 0.26
CA LYS A 59 -9.93 4.88 1.37
C LYS A 59 -9.17 6.08 1.91
N GLY A 60 -7.85 5.97 2.00
CA GLY A 60 -6.97 7.08 2.40
C GLY A 60 -7.08 8.26 1.43
N ILE A 61 -6.98 7.99 0.12
CA ILE A 61 -7.12 9.00 -0.93
C ILE A 61 -8.51 9.65 -0.88
N SER A 62 -9.59 8.87 -0.79
CA SER A 62 -10.95 9.41 -0.68
C SER A 62 -11.08 10.34 0.52
N THR A 63 -10.50 9.97 1.67
CA THR A 63 -10.54 10.81 2.88
C THR A 63 -9.78 12.13 2.69
N ILE A 64 -8.65 12.12 1.99
CA ILE A 64 -7.86 13.32 1.69
C ILE A 64 -8.65 14.25 0.76
N ILE A 65 -9.23 13.71 -0.32
CA ILE A 65 -9.99 14.49 -1.29
C ILE A 65 -11.28 15.06 -0.69
N ASP A 66 -11.98 14.30 0.16
CA ASP A 66 -13.18 14.79 0.87
C ASP A 66 -12.88 15.87 1.92
N HIS A 67 -11.60 16.07 2.29
CA HIS A 67 -11.16 17.10 3.24
C HIS A 67 -10.45 18.30 2.56
N GLU A 68 -10.43 18.36 1.22
CA GLU A 68 -10.06 19.55 0.42
C GLU A 68 -11.31 20.28 -0.13
#